data_AF-B7AWH5-F1
#
_entry.id   AF-B7AWH5-F1
#
_cell.length_a   1.000
_cell.length_b   1.000
_cell.length_c   1.000
_cell.angle_alpha   90.00
_cell.angle_beta   90.00
_cell.angle_gamma   90.00
#
_symmetry.space_group_name_H-M   'P 1'
#
loop_
_entity.id
_entity.type
_entity.pdbx_description
1 polymer ?
#
loop_
_entity_poly.entity_id
_entity_poly.type
_entity_poly.pdbx_seq_one_letter_code
_entity_poly.pdbx_strand_id
1 'polypeptide(L)' 'MEFSFGIPTKIYFGKDCIAKNAGVLAAVGSKAMIVTGKHSAKASGALDDVTAVLEAEKRNM' A
#
# COMPACT_ATOMS: atom_id res chain seq x y z
N MET A 1 -2.10 26.69 -26.88
CA MET A 1 -2.13 26.62 -25.40
C MET A 1 -1.02 25.68 -25.02
N GLU A 2 0.03 26.18 -24.37
CA GLU A 2 1.16 25.35 -23.94
C GLU A 2 1.03 25.06 -22.45
N PHE A 3 1.07 23.77 -22.07
CA PHE A 3 1.11 23.35 -20.67
C PHE A 3 1.94 22.07 -20.53
N SER A 4 2.46 21.86 -19.33
CA SER A 4 3.08 20.60 -18.91
C SER A 4 2.27 19.99 -17.76
N PHE A 5 2.16 18.66 -17.77
CA PHE A 5 1.38 17.90 -16.80
C PHE A 5 2.20 16.73 -16.27
N GLY A 6 2.21 16.55 -14.95
CA GLY A 6 2.96 15.49 -14.30
C GLY A 6 2.15 14.85 -13.17
N ILE A 7 1.98 13.54 -13.25
CA ILE A 7 1.46 12.70 -12.16
C ILE A 7 2.56 11.69 -11.81
N PRO A 8 3.39 11.95 -10.78
CA PRO A 8 4.47 11.04 -10.41
C PRO A 8 3.97 9.80 -9.63
N THR A 9 2.69 9.79 -9.22
CA THR A 9 2.09 8.68 -8.48
C THR A 9 2.07 7.41 -9.32
N LYS A 10 2.75 6.36 -8.85
CA LYS A 10 2.65 5.01 -9.43
C LYS A 10 1.32 4.39 -9.01
N ILE A 11 0.48 4.05 -9.98
CA ILE A 11 -0.85 3.48 -9.75
C ILE A 11 -0.79 1.96 -9.94
N TYR A 12 -1.23 1.22 -8.93
CA TYR A 12 -1.41 -0.23 -8.98
C TYR A 12 -2.91 -0.53 -8.84
N PHE A 13 -3.46 -1.24 -9.82
CA PHE A 13 -4.89 -1.55 -9.88
C PHE A 13 -5.12 -3.00 -10.26
N GLY A 14 -6.11 -3.63 -9.62
CA GLY A 14 -6.53 -4.99 -9.89
C GLY A 14 -6.73 -5.82 -8.62
N LYS A 15 -7.23 -7.04 -8.79
CA LYS A 15 -7.43 -7.98 -7.69
C LYS A 15 -6.09 -8.39 -7.07
N ASP A 16 -6.06 -8.43 -5.74
CA ASP A 16 -4.90 -8.79 -4.92
C ASP A 16 -3.69 -7.86 -5.14
N CYS A 17 -3.94 -6.59 -5.49
CA CYS A 17 -2.87 -5.65 -5.85
C CYS A 17 -1.90 -5.35 -4.69
N ILE A 18 -2.35 -5.42 -3.44
CA ILE A 18 -1.49 -5.22 -2.27
C ILE A 18 -0.44 -6.36 -2.18
N ALA A 19 -0.89 -7.62 -2.19
CA ALA A 19 -0.01 -8.78 -2.12
C ALA A 19 0.95 -8.87 -3.31
N LYS A 20 0.47 -8.63 -4.54
CA LYS A 20 1.30 -8.67 -5.76
C LYS A 20 2.40 -7.60 -5.79
N ASN A 21 2.25 -6.52 -5.02
CA ASN A 21 3.18 -5.39 -4.99
C ASN A 21 3.79 -5.18 -3.60
N ALA A 22 3.87 -6.22 -2.77
CA ALA A 22 4.40 -6.17 -1.41
C ALA A 22 5.77 -5.49 -1.31
N GLY A 23 6.71 -5.84 -2.21
CA GLY A 23 8.04 -5.25 -2.24
C GLY A 23 8.05 -3.74 -2.49
N VAL A 24 7.02 -3.18 -3.13
CA VAL A 24 6.90 -1.72 -3.31
C VAL A 24 6.65 -1.03 -1.98
N LEU A 25 5.83 -1.62 -1.09
CA LEU A 25 5.56 -1.08 0.24
C LEU A 25 6.80 -1.15 1.12
N ALA A 26 7.53 -2.27 1.09
CA ALA A 26 8.77 -2.45 1.84
C ALA A 26 9.90 -1.50 1.41
N ALA A 27 9.97 -1.18 0.10
CA ALA A 27 10.99 -0.28 -0.44
C ALA A 27 10.86 1.17 0.04
N VAL A 28 9.72 1.58 0.60
CA VAL A 28 9.49 2.96 1.08
C VAL A 28 10.14 3.20 2.44
N GLY A 29 10.34 2.15 3.26
CA GLY A 29 10.99 2.26 4.56
C GLY A 29 10.68 1.09 5.49
N SER A 30 11.29 1.08 6.67
CA SER A 30 11.20 -0.03 7.64
C SER A 30 10.05 0.11 8.65
N LYS A 31 9.39 1.27 8.72
CA LYS A 31 8.28 1.54 9.64
C LYS A 31 7.23 2.42 8.99
N ALA A 32 5.98 1.98 9.04
CA ALA A 32 4.83 2.69 8.49
C ALA A 32 3.85 3.11 9.60
N MET A 33 3.12 4.20 9.35
CA MET A 33 1.96 4.60 10.14
C MET A 33 0.71 4.42 9.27
N ILE A 34 -0.21 3.55 9.68
CA ILE A 34 -1.48 3.32 8.97
C ILE A 34 -2.54 4.27 9.52
N VAL A 35 -3.11 5.10 8.65
CA VAL A 35 -4.19 6.04 9.00
C VAL A 35 -5.47 5.60 8.30
N THR A 36 -6.51 5.31 9.08
CA THR A 36 -7.83 4.85 8.58
C THR A 36 -8.95 5.40 9.46
N GLY A 37 -10.18 5.40 8.95
CA GLY A 37 -11.38 5.58 9.77
C GLY A 37 -11.63 4.39 10.71
N LYS A 38 -12.52 4.58 11.69
CA LYS A 38 -12.78 3.64 12.80
C LYS A 38 -13.22 2.23 12.38
N HIS A 39 -13.94 2.10 11.27
CA HIS A 39 -14.66 0.85 10.93
C HIS A 39 -14.36 0.31 9.52
N SER A 40 -14.40 1.18 8.50
CA SER A 40 -14.46 0.75 7.09
C SER A 40 -13.31 -0.19 6.67
N ALA A 41 -12.05 0.18 6.91
CA ALA A 41 -10.91 -0.63 6.46
C ALA A 41 -10.83 -2.01 7.15
N LYS A 42 -11.35 -2.13 8.38
CA LYS A 42 -11.45 -3.40 9.08
C LYS A 42 -12.60 -4.24 8.52
N ALA A 43 -13.77 -3.62 8.32
CA ALA A 43 -14.94 -4.32 7.79
C ALA A 43 -14.74 -4.81 6.35
N SER A 44 -13.93 -4.12 5.54
CA SER A 44 -13.62 -4.52 4.17
C SER A 44 -12.42 -5.48 4.06
N GLY A 45 -11.68 -5.74 5.14
CA GLY A 45 -10.42 -6.50 5.11
C GLY A 45 -9.21 -5.74 4.57
N ALA A 46 -9.36 -4.48 4.12
CA ALA A 46 -8.26 -3.70 3.55
C ALA A 46 -7.13 -3.42 4.56
N LEU A 47 -7.46 -3.28 5.86
CA LEU A 47 -6.45 -3.15 6.90
C LEU A 47 -5.66 -4.46 7.06
N ASP A 48 -6.33 -5.60 6.97
CA ASP A 48 -5.72 -6.92 7.13
C ASP A 48 -4.79 -7.20 5.94
N ASP A 49 -5.21 -6.87 4.71
CA ASP A 49 -4.39 -7.01 3.49
C ASP A 49 -3.05 -6.25 3.61
N VAL A 50 -3.09 -5.00 4.06
CA VAL A 50 -1.89 -4.16 4.20
C VAL A 50 -1.01 -4.62 5.35
N THR A 51 -1.59 -4.92 6.52
CA THR A 51 -0.81 -5.33 7.70
C THR A 51 -0.16 -6.70 7.51
N ALA A 52 -0.82 -7.65 6.86
CA ALA A 52 -0.26 -8.96 6.55
C ALA A 52 1.01 -8.85 5.69
N VAL A 53 0.98 -8.00 4.66
CA VAL A 53 2.13 -7.77 3.78
C VAL A 53 3.27 -7.07 4.53
N LEU A 54 2.99 -6.01 5.28
CA LEU A 54 4.04 -5.28 6.01
C LEU A 54 4.73 -6.15 7.07
N GLU A 55 3.99 -7.01 7.77
CA GLU A 55 4.57 -7.94 8.74
C GLU A 55 5.34 -9.09 8.08
N ALA A 56 4.91 -9.55 6.89
CA ALA A 56 5.64 -10.55 6.12
C ALA A 56 6.98 -10.00 5.62
N GLU A 57 6.99 -8.80 5.05
CA GLU A 57 8.21 -8.16 4.54
C GLU A 57 9.19 -7.81 5.65
N LYS A 58 8.71 -7.42 6.84
CA LYS A 58 9.57 -7.18 8.01
C LYS A 58 10.39 -8.39 8.43
N ARG A 59 9.89 -9.61 8.19
CA ARG A 59 10.62 -10.86 8.50
C ARG A 59 11.68 -11.23 7.47
N ASN A 60 11.63 -10.60 6.29
CA ASN A 60 12.54 -10.84 5.18
C ASN A 60 13.74 -9.88 5.16
N MET A 61 13.74 -8.86 6.03
CA MET A 61 14.84 -7.90 6.23
C MET A 61 15.78 -8.35 7.34
#